data_AF-A0AAN9N5U9-F1
#
_entry.id   AF-A0AAN9N5U9-F1
#
_cell.length_a   1.000
_cell.length_b   1.000
_cell.length_c   1.000
_cell.angle_alpha   90.00
_cell.angle_beta   90.00
_cell.angle_gamma   90.00
#
_symmetry.space_group_name_H-M   'P 1'
#
loop_
_entity.id
_entity.type
_entity.pdbx_description
1 polymer ?
#
loop_
_entity_poly.entity_id
_entity_poly.type
_entity_poly.pdbx_seq_one_letter_code
_entity_poly.pdbx_strand_id
1 'polypeptide(L)'
;MSFPNSKSLSSLSILLIKFLIPFLLPRHHTAQPSPLSAYETVSFGFSLFNQDDPNIGLLGNASISGGVLRLTNTDQLGKPVPHSVGRAVHITPIHLWDKNNGELADFTSGFSFVVNPNGSTLHADGFAFFLAPADLHLPKNSSGGYLGLFSPETALDPSKNQIVAIEFDSYTNDWDPNSTSRSPHIGIDVDSIKSVATVAWPSELEPDNAVARASLNYNSESKTLSVFVVYPGDNRNATVSTVVDLRTVLPEWIRVGFSAATGELVETHDVLDWFFEAAL
;
A
#
# COMPACT_ATOMS: atom_id res chain seq x y z
N MET A 1 -73.02 81.91 53.34
CA MET A 1 -71.68 81.54 52.83
C MET A 1 -71.29 80.19 53.40
N SER A 2 -70.67 79.36 52.57
CA SER A 2 -70.01 78.08 52.85
C SER A 2 -70.91 76.85 53.13
N PHE A 3 -70.91 75.92 52.17
CA PHE A 3 -71.26 74.51 52.33
C PHE A 3 -70.05 73.74 52.88
N PRO A 4 -70.31 72.68 53.67
CA PRO A 4 -69.76 71.35 53.34
C PRO A 4 -70.77 70.24 53.73
N ASN A 5 -70.66 68.94 53.45
CA ASN A 5 -69.73 68.12 52.70
C ASN A 5 -70.47 66.83 52.33
N SER A 6 -70.08 66.22 51.22
CA SER A 6 -70.65 65.01 50.64
C SER A 6 -70.11 63.71 51.23
N LYS A 7 -71.05 62.80 51.53
CA LYS A 7 -71.09 61.32 51.37
C LYS A 7 -69.77 60.53 51.27
N SER A 8 -69.64 59.56 52.19
CA SER A 8 -68.74 58.41 52.13
C SER A 8 -69.22 57.32 51.17
N LEU A 9 -68.31 56.62 50.49
CA LEU A 9 -68.54 55.28 49.92
C LEU A 9 -67.25 54.43 49.95
N SER A 10 -67.38 53.31 50.67
CA SER A 10 -66.78 51.97 50.53
C SER A 10 -65.42 51.75 49.84
N SER A 11 -64.53 51.11 50.59
CA SER A 11 -63.30 50.44 50.14
C SER A 11 -63.60 49.16 49.33
N LEU A 12 -62.95 49.02 48.17
CA LEU A 12 -62.87 47.76 47.42
C LEU A 12 -61.41 47.28 47.44
N SER A 13 -61.13 46.16 48.09
CA SER A 13 -59.82 45.50 48.09
C SER A 13 -59.72 44.58 46.87
N ILE A 14 -58.77 44.82 45.97
CA ILE A 14 -58.40 43.92 44.87
C ILE A 14 -57.02 43.34 45.18
N LEU A 15 -56.97 42.01 45.31
CA LEU A 15 -55.77 41.21 45.56
C LEU A 15 -55.04 40.98 44.22
N LEU A 16 -53.82 41.52 44.05
CA LEU A 16 -52.97 41.23 42.89
C LEU A 16 -52.22 39.90 43.11
N ILE A 17 -52.60 38.84 42.39
CA ILE A 17 -51.82 37.61 42.27
C ILE A 17 -50.75 37.82 41.18
N LYS A 18 -49.46 37.86 41.57
CA LYS A 18 -48.34 37.87 40.62
C LYS A 18 -48.01 36.42 40.23
N PHE A 19 -48.33 36.02 39.00
CA PHE A 19 -47.78 34.80 38.41
C PHE A 19 -46.32 35.05 38.01
N LEU A 20 -45.38 34.34 38.64
CA LEU A 20 -43.99 34.24 38.17
C LEU A 20 -43.94 33.12 37.12
N ILE A 21 -43.80 33.46 35.84
CA ILE A 21 -43.49 32.48 34.79
C ILE A 21 -41.96 32.32 34.79
N PRO A 22 -41.38 31.14 35.13
CA PRO A 22 -39.96 30.92 34.91
C PRO A 22 -39.72 30.81 33.41
N PHE A 23 -38.95 31.75 32.87
CA PHE A 23 -38.44 31.69 31.50
C PHE A 23 -37.43 30.52 31.45
N LEU A 24 -37.82 29.37 30.92
CA LEU A 24 -36.86 28.33 30.53
C LEU A 24 -36.10 28.85 29.31
N LEU A 25 -34.87 29.31 29.53
CA LEU A 25 -33.92 29.54 28.44
C LEU A 25 -33.68 28.20 27.73
N PRO A 26 -33.78 28.14 26.39
CA PRO A 26 -33.37 26.95 25.67
C PRO A 26 -31.89 26.71 25.96
N ARG A 27 -31.57 25.53 26.52
CA ARG A 27 -30.18 25.07 26.57
C ARG A 27 -29.75 24.91 25.12
N HIS A 28 -28.94 25.84 24.63
CA HIS A 28 -28.12 25.59 23.46
C HIS A 28 -27.18 24.44 23.84
N HIS A 29 -27.54 23.23 23.43
CA HIS A 29 -26.54 22.20 23.22
C HIS A 29 -25.66 22.68 22.07
N THR A 30 -24.57 23.36 22.43
CA THR A 30 -23.39 23.36 21.58
C THR A 30 -23.00 21.89 21.45
N ALA A 31 -23.38 21.26 20.34
CA ALA A 31 -22.72 20.03 19.93
C ALA A 31 -21.24 20.39 19.86
N GLN A 32 -20.48 19.87 20.82
CA GLN A 32 -19.04 19.93 20.77
C GLN A 32 -18.68 19.20 19.47
N PRO A 33 -18.02 19.84 18.49
CA PRO A 33 -17.56 19.09 17.35
C PRO A 33 -16.70 17.96 17.91
N SER A 34 -17.10 16.71 17.63
CA SER A 34 -16.20 15.58 17.79
C SER A 34 -14.87 16.00 17.17
N PRO A 35 -13.71 15.75 17.81
CA PRO A 35 -12.45 15.94 17.12
C PRO A 35 -12.54 15.09 15.86
N LEU A 36 -12.63 15.74 14.70
CA LEU A 36 -12.38 15.08 13.43
C LEU A 36 -10.96 14.55 13.60
N SER A 37 -10.80 13.23 13.69
CA SER A 37 -9.49 12.62 13.51
C SER A 37 -8.95 13.20 12.21
N ALA A 38 -7.87 13.96 12.30
CA ALA A 38 -7.22 14.42 11.09
C ALA A 38 -6.59 13.15 10.49
N TYR A 39 -7.23 12.60 9.45
CA TYR A 39 -6.70 11.45 8.74
C TYR A 39 -5.24 11.72 8.38
N GLU A 40 -4.34 10.83 8.79
CA GLU A 40 -2.93 10.95 8.42
C GLU A 40 -2.81 10.43 6.99
N THR A 41 -2.66 11.35 6.03
CA THR A 41 -2.56 11.01 4.61
C THR A 41 -1.12 11.12 4.13
N VAL A 42 -0.63 10.07 3.49
CA VAL A 42 0.63 10.05 2.74
C VAL A 42 0.31 9.78 1.28
N SER A 43 0.78 10.65 0.38
CA SER A 43 0.62 10.47 -1.06
C SER A 43 1.87 10.92 -1.80
N PHE A 44 2.27 10.15 -2.82
CA PHE A 44 3.37 10.50 -3.72
C PHE A 44 3.15 9.88 -5.10
N GLY A 45 3.84 10.45 -6.09
CA GLY A 45 3.78 9.97 -7.47
C GLY A 45 5.03 10.32 -8.27
N PHE A 46 5.52 9.35 -9.03
CA PHE A 46 6.64 9.43 -9.95
C PHE A 46 6.12 9.11 -11.35
N SER A 47 5.95 10.12 -12.20
CA SER A 47 5.67 9.90 -13.63
C SER A 47 6.92 9.50 -14.43
N LEU A 48 8.08 9.75 -13.85
CA LEU A 48 9.40 9.32 -14.27
C LEU A 48 10.33 9.38 -13.05
N PHE A 49 11.36 8.55 -13.03
CA PHE A 49 12.31 8.45 -11.93
C PHE A 49 13.53 9.36 -12.16
N ASN A 50 13.93 10.10 -11.13
CA ASN A 50 15.15 10.89 -11.12
C ASN A 50 16.19 10.24 -10.20
N GLN A 51 17.42 10.07 -10.70
CA GLN A 51 18.52 9.47 -9.94
C GLN A 51 18.87 10.27 -8.68
N ASP A 52 18.64 11.59 -8.70
CA ASP A 52 18.91 12.48 -7.57
C ASP A 52 17.68 12.71 -6.67
N ASP A 53 16.58 11.96 -6.85
CA ASP A 53 15.38 12.13 -6.03
C ASP A 53 15.67 11.71 -4.58
N PRO A 54 15.62 12.66 -3.61
CA PRO A 54 15.94 12.35 -2.22
C PRO A 54 14.90 11.48 -1.53
N ASN A 55 13.75 11.21 -2.18
CA ASN A 55 12.68 10.40 -1.62
C ASN A 55 12.78 8.93 -2.02
N ILE A 56 13.74 8.56 -2.89
CA ILE A 56 13.95 7.17 -3.33
C ILE A 56 15.30 6.65 -2.82
N GLY A 57 15.25 5.63 -1.99
CA GLY A 57 16.42 4.87 -1.57
C GLY A 57 16.67 3.70 -2.50
N LEU A 58 17.85 3.65 -3.11
CA LEU A 58 18.30 2.51 -3.93
C LEU A 58 19.24 1.61 -3.13
N LEU A 59 19.00 0.30 -3.17
CA LEU A 59 19.82 -0.72 -2.53
C LEU A 59 20.20 -1.81 -3.53
N GLY A 60 21.35 -2.45 -3.27
CA GLY A 60 21.87 -3.51 -4.13
C GLY A 60 22.20 -2.97 -5.51
N ASN A 61 21.67 -3.62 -6.54
CA ASN A 61 21.89 -3.30 -7.94
C ASN A 61 20.81 -2.40 -8.57
N ALA A 62 19.85 -1.91 -7.78
CA ALA A 62 18.83 -1.01 -8.29
C ALA A 62 19.45 0.32 -8.76
N SER A 63 18.99 0.83 -9.90
CA SER A 63 19.49 2.07 -10.51
C SER A 63 18.36 2.81 -11.21
N ILE A 64 18.57 4.11 -11.44
CA ILE A 64 17.65 4.94 -12.22
C ILE A 64 18.41 5.44 -13.45
N SER A 65 17.82 5.25 -14.64
CA SER A 65 18.38 5.76 -15.89
C SER A 65 17.28 6.10 -16.88
N GLY A 66 17.38 7.26 -17.53
CA GLY A 66 16.43 7.66 -18.57
C GLY A 66 14.98 7.77 -18.10
N GLY A 67 14.73 8.05 -16.81
CA GLY A 67 13.39 8.11 -16.25
C GLY A 67 12.84 6.76 -15.76
N VAL A 68 13.60 5.67 -15.92
CA VAL A 68 13.17 4.31 -15.56
C VAL A 68 13.91 3.86 -14.31
N LEU A 69 13.17 3.27 -13.37
CA LEU A 69 13.72 2.59 -12.21
C LEU A 69 13.97 1.12 -12.56
N ARG A 70 15.24 0.74 -12.66
CA ARG A 70 15.66 -0.63 -12.98
C ARG A 70 16.09 -1.34 -11.70
N LEU A 71 15.46 -2.47 -11.38
CA LEU A 71 15.73 -3.20 -10.14
C LEU A 71 16.89 -4.19 -10.26
N THR A 72 17.17 -4.73 -11.45
CA THR A 72 18.27 -5.68 -11.70
C THR A 72 19.30 -5.11 -12.69
N ASN A 73 20.57 -5.43 -12.48
CA ASN A 73 21.68 -4.88 -13.27
C ASN A 73 21.68 -5.40 -14.71
N THR A 74 22.34 -4.65 -15.57
CA THR A 74 22.63 -5.05 -16.95
C THR A 74 24.11 -4.95 -17.26
N ASP A 75 24.57 -5.64 -18.29
CA ASP A 75 25.88 -5.39 -18.88
C ASP A 75 25.89 -4.05 -19.66
N GLN A 76 27.03 -3.73 -20.27
CA GLN A 76 27.23 -2.50 -21.03
C GLN A 76 26.37 -2.40 -22.30
N LEU A 77 25.78 -3.50 -22.75
CA LEU A 77 24.88 -3.57 -23.91
C LEU A 77 23.41 -3.56 -23.50
N GLY A 78 23.12 -3.45 -22.20
CA GLY A 78 21.75 -3.47 -21.66
C GLY A 78 21.18 -4.87 -21.49
N LYS A 79 22.00 -5.94 -21.56
CA LYS A 79 21.54 -7.31 -21.34
C LYS A 79 21.46 -7.60 -19.83
N PRO A 80 20.38 -8.23 -19.33
CA PRO A 80 20.29 -8.60 -17.91
C PRO A 80 21.36 -9.62 -17.52
N VAL A 81 21.85 -9.53 -16.27
CA VAL A 81 22.95 -10.38 -15.76
C VAL A 81 22.50 -11.31 -14.62
N PRO A 82 23.17 -12.47 -14.43
CA PRO A 82 22.87 -13.39 -13.34
C PRO A 82 23.13 -12.82 -11.95
N HIS A 83 22.45 -13.36 -10.95
CA HIS A 83 22.63 -13.07 -9.53
C HIS A 83 22.58 -11.58 -9.15
N SER A 84 21.81 -10.79 -9.88
CA SER A 84 21.54 -9.40 -9.55
C SER A 84 20.43 -9.33 -8.52
N VAL A 85 20.59 -8.46 -7.52
CA VAL A 85 19.53 -8.18 -6.54
C VAL A 85 19.46 -6.69 -6.31
N GLY A 86 18.27 -6.10 -6.43
CA GLY A 86 18.10 -4.68 -6.14
C GLY A 86 16.75 -4.36 -5.53
N ARG A 87 16.75 -3.30 -4.72
CA ARG A 87 15.54 -2.75 -4.11
C ARG A 87 15.49 -1.25 -4.27
N ALA A 88 14.29 -0.73 -4.42
CA ALA A 88 14.00 0.69 -4.41
C ALA A 88 12.90 0.96 -3.42
N VAL A 89 13.09 1.90 -2.49
CA VAL A 89 12.14 2.21 -1.43
C VAL A 89 11.79 3.68 -1.41
N HIS A 90 10.53 4.01 -1.15
CA HIS A 90 10.18 5.37 -0.77
C HIS A 90 10.67 5.62 0.66
N ILE A 91 11.43 6.70 0.87
CA ILE A 91 12.14 6.94 2.13
C ILE A 91 11.19 7.39 3.26
N THR A 92 10.12 8.12 2.92
CA THR A 92 9.13 8.56 3.90
C THR A 92 8.43 7.36 4.54
N PRO A 93 8.54 7.17 5.86
CA PRO A 93 7.78 6.15 6.57
C PRO A 93 6.27 6.42 6.48
N ILE A 94 5.48 5.35 6.37
CA ILE A 94 4.02 5.40 6.34
C ILE A 94 3.49 4.85 7.67
N HIS A 95 2.64 5.62 8.33
CA HIS A 95 1.89 5.17 9.50
C HIS A 95 0.74 4.27 9.03
N LEU A 96 0.98 2.96 9.08
CA LEU A 96 0.04 1.97 8.58
C LEU A 96 -1.13 1.75 9.54
N TRP A 97 -0.88 1.75 10.85
CA TRP A 97 -1.91 1.54 11.86
C TRP A 97 -1.51 2.14 13.20
N ASP A 98 -2.50 2.55 14.00
CA ASP A 98 -2.30 3.15 15.32
C ASP A 98 -2.65 2.13 16.43
N LYS A 99 -1.68 1.82 17.30
CA LYS A 99 -1.87 0.85 18.39
C LYS A 99 -2.85 1.28 19.47
N ASN A 100 -3.13 2.58 19.62
CA ASN A 100 -3.94 3.14 20.70
C ASN A 100 -5.42 2.94 20.44
N ASN A 101 -5.85 3.08 19.18
CA ASN A 101 -7.25 2.95 18.76
C ASN A 101 -7.50 1.76 17.82
N GLY A 102 -6.45 1.15 17.28
CA GLY A 102 -6.52 0.04 16.33
C GLY A 102 -6.92 0.45 14.91
N GLU A 103 -6.94 1.74 14.59
CA GLU A 103 -7.17 2.25 13.24
C GLU A 103 -6.09 1.71 12.30
N LEU A 104 -6.48 1.42 11.06
CA LEU A 104 -5.64 0.80 10.04
C LEU A 104 -5.89 1.53 8.73
N ALA A 105 -4.82 1.94 8.06
CA ALA A 105 -4.91 2.73 6.85
C ALA A 105 -5.49 1.92 5.69
N ASP A 106 -6.35 2.56 4.91
CA ASP A 106 -6.59 2.18 3.53
C ASP A 106 -5.40 2.63 2.68
N PHE A 107 -5.03 1.85 1.67
CA PHE A 107 -4.04 2.32 0.70
C PHE A 107 -4.37 1.88 -0.72
N THR A 108 -3.89 2.67 -1.67
CA THR A 108 -3.83 2.30 -3.08
C THR A 108 -2.44 2.59 -3.63
N SER A 109 -2.02 1.77 -4.58
CA SER A 109 -0.81 2.01 -5.36
C SER A 109 -1.04 1.58 -6.78
N GLY A 110 -0.34 2.20 -7.71
CA GLY A 110 -0.28 1.70 -9.07
C GLY A 110 1.03 2.07 -9.73
N PHE A 111 1.44 1.24 -10.67
CA PHE A 111 2.69 1.38 -11.38
C PHE A 111 2.59 0.70 -12.74
N SER A 112 3.27 1.26 -13.73
CA SER A 112 3.56 0.57 -14.98
C SER A 112 4.95 -0.07 -14.91
N PHE A 113 5.09 -1.25 -15.50
CA PHE A 113 6.35 -1.97 -15.51
C PHE A 113 6.58 -2.76 -16.79
N VAL A 114 7.84 -3.14 -17.00
CA VAL A 114 8.30 -4.04 -18.06
C VAL A 114 9.16 -5.12 -17.41
N VAL A 115 8.85 -6.37 -17.76
CA VAL A 115 9.75 -7.52 -17.55
C VAL A 115 10.25 -7.95 -18.92
N ASN A 116 11.56 -7.92 -19.14
CA ASN A 116 12.14 -8.18 -20.45
C ASN A 116 13.22 -9.28 -20.40
N PRO A 117 12.96 -10.45 -21.01
CA PRO A 117 13.90 -11.57 -21.07
C PRO A 117 14.98 -11.42 -22.16
N ASN A 118 14.97 -10.31 -22.90
CA ASN A 118 15.89 -9.98 -23.98
C ASN A 118 15.97 -11.09 -25.05
N GLY A 119 14.81 -11.53 -25.55
CA GLY A 119 14.65 -12.57 -26.56
C GLY A 119 14.79 -14.00 -26.06
N SER A 120 15.01 -14.22 -24.75
CA SER A 120 15.08 -15.56 -24.18
C SER A 120 13.69 -16.14 -23.91
N THR A 121 13.49 -17.41 -24.25
CA THR A 121 12.25 -18.13 -23.90
C THR A 121 12.24 -18.60 -22.44
N LEU A 122 13.42 -18.84 -21.85
CA LEU A 122 13.61 -19.18 -20.44
C LEU A 122 14.24 -17.99 -19.73
N HIS A 123 13.57 -17.51 -18.69
CA HIS A 123 13.96 -16.31 -17.95
C HIS A 123 13.44 -16.42 -16.51
N ALA A 124 14.01 -15.60 -15.63
CA ALA A 124 13.77 -15.59 -14.19
C ALA A 124 14.31 -14.30 -13.55
N ASP A 125 13.97 -13.96 -12.30
CA ASP A 125 13.05 -14.69 -11.40
C ASP A 125 11.79 -13.88 -11.09
N GLY A 126 11.73 -12.60 -11.46
CA GLY A 126 10.62 -11.73 -11.18
C GLY A 126 10.93 -10.61 -10.18
N PHE A 127 9.89 -9.87 -9.85
CA PHE A 127 9.95 -8.73 -8.94
C PHE A 127 8.70 -8.64 -8.07
N ALA A 128 8.74 -7.80 -7.05
CA ALA A 128 7.63 -7.60 -6.13
C ALA A 128 7.50 -6.13 -5.69
N PHE A 129 6.26 -5.69 -5.47
CA PHE A 129 5.94 -4.54 -4.63
C PHE A 129 5.80 -5.01 -3.18
N PHE A 130 6.40 -4.34 -2.21
CA PHE A 130 6.38 -4.80 -0.82
C PHE A 130 6.09 -3.70 0.19
N LEU A 131 5.57 -4.12 1.34
CA LEU A 131 5.41 -3.37 2.58
C LEU A 131 6.28 -4.05 3.64
N ALA A 132 7.14 -3.29 4.32
CA ALA A 132 8.03 -3.85 5.35
C ALA A 132 8.42 -2.82 6.42
N PRO A 133 8.98 -3.25 7.57
CA PRO A 133 9.58 -2.37 8.55
C PRO A 133 10.53 -1.34 7.93
N ALA A 134 10.52 -0.11 8.44
CA ALA A 134 11.30 0.99 7.88
C ALA A 134 12.83 0.75 7.89
N ASP A 135 13.31 -0.15 8.74
CA ASP A 135 14.70 -0.58 8.90
C ASP A 135 15.05 -1.89 8.16
N LEU A 136 14.15 -2.41 7.30
CA LEU A 136 14.38 -3.68 6.59
C LEU A 136 15.65 -3.62 5.71
N HIS A 137 16.63 -4.46 6.05
CA HIS A 137 17.86 -4.63 5.28
C HIS A 137 17.69 -5.60 4.11
N LEU A 138 18.60 -5.53 3.13
CA LEU A 138 18.63 -6.48 2.02
C LEU A 138 19.11 -7.83 2.57
N PRO A 139 18.32 -8.91 2.49
CA PRO A 139 18.74 -10.20 3.02
C PRO A 139 19.95 -10.72 2.25
N LYS A 140 20.84 -11.42 2.94
CA LYS A 140 21.98 -12.09 2.30
C LYS A 140 21.48 -13.27 1.47
N ASN A 141 22.19 -13.56 0.38
CA ASN A 141 21.91 -14.71 -0.49
C ASN A 141 20.46 -14.74 -1.02
N SER A 142 19.88 -13.56 -1.26
CA SER A 142 18.48 -13.37 -1.67
C SER A 142 18.28 -13.29 -3.20
N SER A 143 19.30 -13.68 -3.98
CA SER A 143 19.19 -13.78 -5.44
C SER A 143 18.30 -14.95 -5.87
N GLY A 144 17.83 -14.92 -7.11
CA GLY A 144 16.92 -15.93 -7.63
C GLY A 144 15.50 -15.79 -7.08
N GLY A 145 14.76 -16.89 -6.99
CA GLY A 145 13.39 -16.97 -6.48
C GLY A 145 13.15 -16.48 -5.05
N TYR A 146 14.15 -15.96 -4.33
CA TYR A 146 13.93 -15.21 -3.09
C TYR A 146 13.62 -13.73 -3.31
N LEU A 147 13.65 -13.28 -4.57
CA LEU A 147 13.22 -11.96 -5.07
C LEU A 147 13.88 -10.76 -4.38
N GLY A 148 15.03 -10.94 -3.71
CA GLY A 148 15.65 -9.90 -2.88
C GLY A 148 14.90 -9.60 -1.57
N LEU A 149 13.86 -10.39 -1.25
CA LEU A 149 12.97 -10.19 -0.12
C LEU A 149 13.25 -11.13 1.05
N PHE A 150 13.66 -12.36 0.77
CA PHE A 150 13.86 -13.39 1.78
C PHE A 150 15.30 -13.90 1.81
N SER A 151 15.73 -14.36 2.99
CA SER A 151 16.94 -15.17 3.09
C SER A 151 16.58 -16.65 2.89
N PRO A 152 17.46 -17.48 2.30
CA PRO A 152 17.20 -18.91 2.14
C PRO A 152 16.85 -19.61 3.45
N GLU A 153 17.41 -19.13 4.58
CA GLU A 153 17.21 -19.70 5.90
C GLU A 153 15.82 -19.41 6.49
N THR A 154 15.17 -18.32 6.06
CA THR A 154 13.91 -17.84 6.65
C THR A 154 12.74 -17.79 5.67
N ALA A 155 12.97 -18.00 4.37
CA ALA A 155 11.99 -17.75 3.32
C ALA A 155 10.65 -18.47 3.52
N LEU A 156 10.65 -19.66 4.12
CA LEU A 156 9.46 -20.48 4.38
C LEU A 156 9.04 -20.50 5.86
N ASP A 157 9.64 -19.68 6.71
CA ASP A 157 9.28 -19.55 8.13
C ASP A 157 8.61 -18.20 8.40
N PRO A 158 7.26 -18.13 8.42
CA PRO A 158 6.52 -16.91 8.70
C PRO A 158 6.88 -16.23 10.03
N SER A 159 7.43 -16.96 11.01
CA SER A 159 7.81 -16.37 12.30
C SER A 159 9.09 -15.53 12.25
N LYS A 160 9.79 -15.54 11.11
CA LYS A 160 11.12 -14.91 10.94
C LYS A 160 11.11 -13.71 10.01
N ASN A 161 10.00 -13.45 9.34
CA ASN A 161 9.86 -12.33 8.42
C ASN A 161 8.73 -11.41 8.91
N GLN A 162 8.76 -10.17 8.44
CA GLN A 162 7.73 -9.17 8.67
C GLN A 162 7.58 -8.43 7.35
N ILE A 163 6.85 -9.04 6.42
CA ILE A 163 6.73 -8.51 5.06
C ILE A 163 5.42 -8.95 4.42
N VAL A 164 4.79 -8.02 3.73
CA VAL A 164 3.71 -8.33 2.78
C VAL A 164 4.21 -7.92 1.41
N ALA A 165 4.19 -8.85 0.46
CA ALA A 165 4.65 -8.59 -0.90
C ALA A 165 3.62 -9.04 -1.93
N ILE A 166 3.61 -8.35 -3.06
CA ILE A 166 2.87 -8.70 -4.26
C ILE A 166 3.93 -9.07 -5.28
N GLU A 167 4.16 -10.35 -5.49
CA GLU A 167 5.15 -10.86 -6.43
C GLU A 167 4.58 -11.02 -7.84
N PHE A 168 5.46 -10.85 -8.81
CA PHE A 168 5.26 -11.08 -10.23
C PHE A 168 6.35 -12.07 -10.63
N ASP A 169 6.10 -13.34 -10.35
CA ASP A 169 7.05 -14.43 -10.49
C ASP A 169 7.01 -15.02 -11.92
N SER A 170 8.16 -14.96 -12.58
CA SER A 170 8.36 -15.48 -13.94
C SER A 170 8.95 -16.90 -13.95
N TYR A 171 9.35 -17.43 -12.79
CA TYR A 171 10.07 -18.68 -12.65
C TYR A 171 9.59 -19.54 -11.47
N THR A 172 9.03 -20.69 -11.80
CA THR A 172 8.45 -21.61 -10.80
C THR A 172 9.51 -22.40 -10.03
N ASN A 173 9.62 -22.15 -8.73
CA ASN A 173 10.36 -22.92 -7.73
C ASN A 173 9.48 -24.00 -7.06
N ASP A 174 10.08 -24.80 -6.17
CA ASP A 174 9.40 -25.91 -5.49
C ASP A 174 8.25 -25.46 -4.56
N TRP A 175 8.28 -24.20 -4.08
CA TRP A 175 7.25 -23.63 -3.22
C TRP A 175 6.07 -23.03 -4.00
N ASP A 176 6.23 -22.81 -5.30
CA ASP A 176 5.28 -22.10 -6.15
C ASP A 176 4.11 -22.98 -6.62
N PRO A 177 3.01 -22.36 -7.09
CA PRO A 177 1.89 -23.07 -7.66
C PRO A 177 2.32 -23.93 -8.84
N ASN A 178 1.81 -25.17 -8.87
CA ASN A 178 2.00 -26.09 -9.99
C ASN A 178 3.49 -26.32 -10.34
N SER A 179 4.35 -26.47 -9.32
CA SER A 179 5.82 -26.63 -9.42
C SER A 179 6.33 -27.78 -10.30
N THR A 180 5.45 -28.63 -10.82
CA THR A 180 5.80 -29.65 -11.82
C THR A 180 5.90 -29.11 -13.25
N SER A 181 5.51 -27.86 -13.50
CA SER A 181 5.57 -27.20 -14.80
C SER A 181 5.79 -25.70 -14.65
N ARG A 182 6.40 -25.05 -15.65
CA ARG A 182 6.52 -23.60 -15.68
C ARG A 182 5.14 -22.95 -15.63
N SER A 183 4.91 -22.13 -14.62
CA SER A 183 3.64 -21.50 -14.31
C SER A 183 3.89 -20.11 -13.71
N PRO A 184 4.24 -19.10 -14.53
CA PRO A 184 4.36 -17.73 -14.08
C PRO A 184 3.08 -17.28 -13.39
N HIS A 185 3.24 -16.53 -12.30
CA HIS A 185 2.11 -16.16 -11.48
C HIS A 185 2.29 -14.80 -10.81
N ILE A 186 1.17 -14.20 -10.44
CA ILE A 186 1.13 -13.07 -9.51
C ILE A 186 0.70 -13.64 -8.17
N GLY A 187 1.47 -13.31 -7.14
CA GLY A 187 1.31 -13.84 -5.80
C GLY A 187 1.08 -12.75 -4.76
N ILE A 188 0.43 -13.10 -3.65
CA ILE A 188 0.41 -12.30 -2.43
C ILE A 188 1.12 -13.09 -1.34
N ASP A 189 2.26 -12.58 -0.91
CA ASP A 189 3.11 -13.15 0.11
C ASP A 189 2.83 -12.51 1.46
N VAL A 190 2.73 -13.33 2.50
CA VAL A 190 2.57 -12.89 3.88
C VAL A 190 3.59 -13.63 4.74
N ASP A 191 4.64 -12.92 5.13
CA ASP A 191 5.79 -13.41 5.92
C ASP A 191 6.56 -14.60 5.33
N SER A 192 6.30 -15.00 4.10
CA SER A 192 6.93 -16.16 3.47
C SER A 192 6.91 -15.99 1.96
N ILE A 193 7.96 -16.47 1.28
CA ILE A 193 8.03 -16.51 -0.20
C ILE A 193 6.93 -17.39 -0.80
N LYS A 194 6.40 -18.33 -0.02
CA LYS A 194 5.22 -19.07 -0.44
C LYS A 194 3.97 -18.21 -0.31
N SER A 195 3.48 -17.74 -1.45
CA SER A 195 2.22 -17.01 -1.58
C SER A 195 1.03 -17.66 -0.89
N VAL A 196 0.19 -16.83 -0.24
CA VAL A 196 -1.10 -17.25 0.36
C VAL A 196 -2.24 -17.22 -0.66
N ALA A 197 -2.09 -16.47 -1.75
CA ALA A 197 -3.02 -16.41 -2.86
C ALA A 197 -2.26 -16.14 -4.16
N THR A 198 -2.64 -16.83 -5.24
CA THR A 198 -1.96 -16.72 -6.54
C THR A 198 -2.95 -16.68 -7.69
N VAL A 199 -2.56 -16.06 -8.80
CA VAL A 199 -3.25 -16.14 -10.09
C VAL A 199 -2.23 -16.33 -11.22
N ALA A 200 -2.58 -17.06 -12.26
CA ALA A 200 -1.72 -17.21 -13.43
C ALA A 200 -1.41 -15.83 -14.05
N TRP A 201 -0.14 -15.59 -14.35
CA TRP A 201 0.32 -14.33 -14.94
C TRP A 201 0.51 -14.52 -16.45
N PRO A 202 -0.23 -13.79 -17.32
CA PRO A 202 -0.17 -14.02 -18.77
C PRO A 202 1.10 -13.44 -19.46
N SER A 203 2.17 -13.14 -18.73
CA SER A 203 3.37 -12.47 -19.25
C SER A 203 4.01 -13.18 -20.44
N GLU A 204 4.06 -14.50 -20.43
CA GLU A 204 4.64 -15.29 -21.53
C GLU A 204 3.89 -15.15 -22.87
N LEU A 205 2.66 -14.62 -22.85
CA LEU A 205 1.85 -14.41 -24.06
C LEU A 205 2.09 -13.02 -24.69
N GLU A 206 2.85 -12.17 -24.00
CA GLU A 206 3.10 -10.78 -24.38
C GLU A 206 4.46 -10.66 -25.07
N PRO A 207 4.62 -9.70 -26.00
CA PRO A 207 5.91 -9.46 -26.64
C PRO A 207 6.95 -8.91 -25.65
N ASP A 208 8.23 -9.11 -25.96
CA ASP A 208 9.31 -8.42 -25.26
C ASP A 208 9.06 -6.91 -25.21
N ASN A 209 9.26 -6.31 -24.03
CA ASN A 209 8.95 -4.89 -23.73
C ASN A 209 7.46 -4.54 -23.62
N ALA A 210 6.56 -5.52 -23.52
CA ALA A 210 5.17 -5.24 -23.20
C ALA A 210 5.05 -4.50 -21.87
N VAL A 211 4.34 -3.36 -21.90
CA VAL A 211 4.08 -2.56 -20.70
C VAL A 211 2.83 -3.08 -20.01
N ALA A 212 3.01 -3.58 -18.80
CA ALA A 212 1.93 -3.94 -17.90
C ALA A 212 1.60 -2.77 -16.97
N ARG A 213 0.35 -2.72 -16.49
CA ARG A 213 -0.08 -1.81 -15.43
C ARG A 213 -0.63 -2.62 -14.27
N ALA A 214 -0.12 -2.36 -13.07
CA ALA A 214 -0.64 -2.92 -11.83
C ALA A 214 -1.42 -1.86 -11.05
N SER A 215 -2.51 -2.27 -10.43
CA SER A 215 -3.32 -1.47 -9.51
C SER A 215 -3.58 -2.28 -8.25
N LEU A 216 -3.11 -1.77 -7.12
CA LEU A 216 -3.18 -2.38 -5.80
C LEU A 216 -4.15 -1.57 -4.95
N ASN A 217 -4.96 -2.27 -4.18
CA ASN A 217 -5.88 -1.67 -3.22
C ASN A 217 -5.94 -2.52 -1.96
N TYR A 218 -5.76 -1.88 -0.81
CA TYR A 218 -6.04 -2.46 0.48
C TYR A 218 -7.21 -1.72 1.12
N ASN A 219 -8.26 -2.46 1.43
CA ASN A 219 -9.42 -1.95 2.15
C ASN A 219 -9.32 -2.35 3.63
N SER A 220 -9.17 -1.36 4.51
CA SER A 220 -8.91 -1.55 5.95
C SER A 220 -10.08 -2.21 6.68
N GLU A 221 -11.31 -1.87 6.31
CA GLU A 221 -12.56 -2.38 6.91
C GLU A 221 -12.74 -3.89 6.66
N SER A 222 -12.60 -4.30 5.39
CA SER A 222 -12.71 -5.71 4.97
C SER A 222 -11.41 -6.49 5.12
N LYS A 223 -10.29 -5.79 5.39
CA LYS A 223 -8.92 -6.34 5.44
C LYS A 223 -8.52 -7.02 4.13
N THR A 224 -9.01 -6.51 3.01
CA THR A 224 -8.81 -7.14 1.70
C THR A 224 -7.69 -6.44 0.97
N LEU A 225 -6.61 -7.17 0.66
CA LEU A 225 -5.59 -6.77 -0.30
C LEU A 225 -5.95 -7.35 -1.67
N SER A 226 -6.03 -6.49 -2.68
CA SER A 226 -6.37 -6.85 -4.05
C SER A 226 -5.37 -6.26 -5.04
N VAL A 227 -5.04 -7.03 -6.07
CA VAL A 227 -4.11 -6.68 -7.14
C VAL A 227 -4.80 -6.95 -8.47
N PHE A 228 -4.81 -5.96 -9.35
CA PHE A 228 -5.25 -6.07 -10.73
C PHE A 228 -4.09 -5.72 -11.66
N VAL A 229 -3.84 -6.57 -12.65
CA VAL A 229 -2.78 -6.37 -13.66
C VAL A 229 -3.39 -6.44 -15.04
N VAL A 230 -3.01 -5.53 -15.92
CA VAL A 230 -3.49 -5.49 -17.31
C VAL A 230 -2.40 -5.13 -18.30
N TYR A 231 -2.45 -5.75 -19.48
CA TYR A 231 -1.71 -5.34 -20.67
C TYR A 231 -2.65 -4.56 -21.61
N PRO A 232 -2.54 -3.22 -21.71
CA PRO A 232 -3.54 -2.36 -22.37
C PRO A 232 -3.76 -2.62 -23.87
N GLY A 233 -2.91 -3.39 -24.54
CA GLY A 233 -3.03 -3.74 -25.97
C GLY A 233 -3.82 -5.03 -26.24
N ASP A 234 -3.74 -6.00 -25.32
CA ASP A 234 -4.13 -7.39 -25.59
C ASP A 234 -5.34 -7.85 -24.76
N ASN A 235 -5.92 -6.96 -23.94
CA ASN A 235 -7.00 -7.23 -22.99
C ASN A 235 -6.71 -8.38 -22.00
N ARG A 236 -5.49 -8.90 -21.96
CA ARG A 236 -5.06 -9.89 -20.97
C ARG A 236 -4.91 -9.19 -19.63
N ASN A 237 -5.53 -9.79 -18.62
CA ASN A 237 -5.51 -9.29 -17.26
C ASN A 237 -5.46 -10.44 -16.27
N ALA A 238 -5.05 -10.12 -15.06
CA ALA A 238 -5.01 -11.03 -13.93
C ALA A 238 -5.49 -10.28 -12.69
N THR A 239 -6.19 -10.98 -11.80
CA THR A 239 -6.64 -10.42 -10.52
C THR A 239 -6.40 -11.45 -9.43
N VAL A 240 -5.82 -11.02 -8.32
CA VAL A 240 -5.68 -11.82 -7.10
C VAL A 240 -6.04 -10.97 -5.90
N SER A 241 -6.63 -11.59 -4.88
CA SER A 241 -6.96 -10.92 -3.64
C SER A 241 -6.91 -11.89 -2.47
N THR A 242 -6.63 -11.38 -1.29
CA THR A 242 -6.71 -12.15 -0.05
C THR A 242 -7.21 -11.27 1.10
N VAL A 243 -7.76 -11.92 2.13
CA VAL A 243 -8.10 -11.25 3.39
C VAL A 243 -6.91 -11.41 4.33
N VAL A 244 -6.26 -10.30 4.66
CA VAL A 244 -5.08 -10.23 5.52
C VAL A 244 -5.17 -9.02 6.42
N ASP A 245 -5.12 -9.23 7.74
CA ASP A 245 -5.03 -8.14 8.70
C ASP A 245 -3.59 -7.64 8.77
N LEU A 246 -3.26 -6.53 8.12
CA LEU A 246 -1.86 -6.06 8.06
C LEU A 246 -1.26 -5.76 9.44
N ARG A 247 -2.09 -5.49 10.47
CA ARG A 247 -1.63 -5.28 11.86
C ARG A 247 -1.04 -6.54 12.50
N THR A 248 -1.41 -7.72 12.00
CA THR A 248 -0.87 -8.98 12.52
C THR A 248 0.48 -9.35 11.91
N VAL A 249 0.96 -8.56 10.94
CA VAL A 249 2.14 -8.84 10.12
C VAL A 249 3.17 -7.72 10.24
N LEU A 250 2.72 -6.47 10.07
CA LEU A 250 3.57 -5.30 9.93
C LEU A 250 3.54 -4.40 11.18
N PRO A 251 4.63 -3.68 11.50
CA PRO A 251 4.63 -2.66 12.55
C PRO A 251 3.79 -1.44 12.17
N GLU A 252 3.56 -0.53 13.14
CA GLU A 252 2.82 0.73 12.94
C GLU A 252 3.45 1.57 11.81
N TRP A 253 4.78 1.54 11.67
CA TRP A 253 5.52 2.35 10.70
C TRP A 253 6.26 1.46 9.69
N ILE A 254 5.90 1.61 8.41
CA ILE A 254 6.46 0.83 7.32
C ILE A 254 7.15 1.71 6.28
N ARG A 255 7.84 1.06 5.35
CA ARG A 255 8.17 1.61 4.04
C ARG A 255 7.58 0.71 2.96
N VAL A 256 7.39 1.32 1.80
CA VAL A 256 6.96 0.64 0.58
C VAL A 256 8.01 0.76 -0.50
N GLY A 257 8.05 -0.22 -1.39
CA GLY A 257 9.04 -0.24 -2.45
C GLY A 257 8.91 -1.43 -3.37
N PHE A 258 9.94 -1.59 -4.19
CA PHE A 258 10.08 -2.69 -5.12
C PHE A 258 11.35 -3.48 -4.83
N SER A 259 11.30 -4.78 -5.08
CA SER A 259 12.44 -5.70 -5.01
C SER A 259 12.44 -6.60 -6.22
N ALA A 260 13.60 -6.91 -6.76
CA ALA A 260 13.72 -7.89 -7.83
C ALA A 260 15.04 -8.65 -7.72
N ALA A 261 15.06 -9.84 -8.30
CA ALA A 261 16.27 -10.63 -8.39
C ALA A 261 16.36 -11.39 -9.72
N THR A 262 17.59 -11.75 -10.06
CA THR A 262 17.90 -12.78 -11.06
C THR A 262 18.72 -13.88 -10.40
N GLY A 263 18.57 -15.10 -10.90
CA GLY A 263 19.35 -16.28 -10.57
C GLY A 263 20.29 -16.62 -11.71
N GLU A 264 20.32 -17.88 -12.12
CA GLU A 264 21.05 -18.35 -13.31
C GLU A 264 20.37 -17.91 -14.61
N LEU A 265 19.05 -17.84 -14.59
CA LEU A 265 18.22 -17.24 -15.63
C LEU A 265 18.02 -15.75 -15.30
N VAL A 266 17.73 -14.95 -16.33
CA VAL A 266 17.81 -13.49 -16.24
C VAL A 266 16.72 -12.79 -17.03
N GLU A 267 16.29 -11.65 -16.50
CA GLU A 267 15.45 -10.65 -17.15
C GLU A 267 15.67 -9.27 -16.51
N THR A 268 15.30 -8.20 -17.20
CA THR A 268 15.23 -6.87 -16.57
C THR A 268 13.88 -6.66 -15.92
N HIS A 269 13.89 -5.90 -14.82
CA HIS A 269 12.69 -5.53 -14.06
C HIS A 269 12.66 -4.01 -13.96
N ASP A 270 11.86 -3.39 -14.82
CA ASP A 270 11.86 -1.96 -15.05
C ASP A 270 10.50 -1.36 -14.63
N VAL A 271 10.51 -0.48 -13.64
CA VAL A 271 9.35 0.32 -13.21
C VAL A 271 9.39 1.66 -13.93
N LEU A 272 8.30 2.01 -14.60
CA LEU A 272 8.23 3.19 -15.48
C LEU A 272 7.60 4.39 -14.78
N ASP A 273 6.59 4.12 -13.96
CA ASP A 273 5.89 5.10 -13.14
C ASP A 273 5.40 4.42 -11.86
N TRP A 274 5.13 5.20 -10.83
CA TRP A 274 4.61 4.70 -9.56
C TRP A 274 3.85 5.79 -8.82
N PHE A 275 2.65 5.48 -8.34
CA PHE A 275 1.96 6.29 -7.34
C PHE A 275 1.57 5.45 -6.12
N PHE A 276 1.42 6.13 -4.99
CA PHE A 276 0.96 5.54 -3.74
C PHE A 276 0.15 6.58 -2.97
N GLU A 277 -0.91 6.12 -2.32
CA GLU A 277 -1.71 6.90 -1.40
C GLU A 277 -2.15 6.01 -0.24
N ALA A 278 -2.00 6.49 0.99
CA ALA A 278 -2.52 5.85 2.19
C ALA A 278 -3.19 6.90 3.09
N ALA A 279 -4.29 6.51 3.73
CA ALA A 279 -5.00 7.33 4.70
C ALA A 279 -5.34 6.48 5.92
N LEU A 280 -4.74 6.84 7.06
CA LEU A 280 -5.03 6.28 8.39
C LEU A 280 -6.20 7.02 9.03
#